data_AF-A0A838KGH7-F1
#
_entry.id   AF-A0A838KGH7-F1
#
_cell.length_a   1.000
_cell.length_b   1.000
_cell.length_c   1.000
_cell.angle_alpha   90.00
_cell.angle_beta   90.00
_cell.angle_gamma   90.00
#
_symmetry.space_group_name_H-M   'P 1'
#
loop_
_entity.id
_entity.type
_entity.pdbx_description
1 polymer ?
#
loop_
_entity_poly.entity_id
_entity_poly.type
_entity_poly.pdbx_seq_one_letter_code
_entity_poly.pdbx_strand_id
1 'polypeptide(L)' 'MAENTPGLTPEELDQQAGETLPEREQMSLVNANLAAPVNAAVALNVLSDDSVAYANAEQDADITQSN' A
#
# COMPACT_ATOMS: atom_id res chain seq x y z
N MET A 1 -3.34 22.45 -27.13
CA MET A 1 -2.49 21.77 -28.11
C MET A 1 -1.92 20.56 -27.41
N ALA A 2 -2.37 19.35 -27.75
CA ALA A 2 -1.88 18.13 -27.10
C ALA A 2 -0.45 17.86 -27.61
N GLU A 3 0.49 17.75 -26.69
CA GLU A 3 1.86 17.37 -26.95
C GLU A 3 1.91 15.98 -27.59
N ASN A 4 2.46 15.91 -28.81
CA ASN A 4 2.68 14.67 -29.53
C ASN A 4 4.03 14.11 -29.08
N THR A 5 4.07 13.48 -27.91
CA THR A 5 5.26 12.79 -27.43
C THR A 5 5.57 11.66 -28.42
N PRO A 6 6.72 11.69 -29.12
CA PRO A 6 7.09 10.58 -29.98
C PRO A 6 7.15 9.32 -29.12
N GLY A 7 6.34 8.32 -29.46
CA GLY A 7 6.37 7.03 -28.79
C GLY A 7 7.76 6.42 -28.88
N LEU A 8 8.14 5.67 -27.85
CA LEU A 8 9.41 4.92 -27.80
C LEU A 8 9.61 4.11 -29.07
N THR A 9 10.86 4.05 -29.56
CA THR A 9 11.15 3.19 -30.71
C THR A 9 11.00 1.72 -30.31
N PRO A 10 10.78 0.80 -31.27
CA PRO A 10 10.69 -0.63 -30.99
C PRO A 10 11.89 -1.14 -30.17
N GLU A 11 13.10 -0.63 -30.42
CA GLU A 11 14.31 -1.03 -29.69
C GLU A 11 14.34 -0.50 -28.24
N GLU A 12 13.74 0.66 -27.97
CA GLU A 12 13.62 1.23 -26.62
C GLU A 12 12.51 0.55 -25.82
N LEU A 13 11.45 0.10 -26.49
CA LEU A 13 10.38 -0.73 -25.92
C LEU A 13 10.92 -2.09 -25.47
N ASP A 14 11.74 -2.74 -26.29
CA ASP A 14 12.33 -4.05 -25.97
C ASP A 14 13.30 -3.99 -24.78
N GLN A 15 13.98 -2.85 -24.58
CA GLN A 15 14.86 -2.64 -23.41
C GLN A 15 14.10 -2.32 -22.12
N GLN A 16 12.85 -1.83 -22.22
CA GLN A 16 11.97 -1.57 -21.07
C GLN A 16 11.03 -2.73 -20.76
N ALA A 17 10.89 -3.70 -21.68
CA ALA A 17 10.11 -4.90 -21.47
C ALA A 17 10.74 -5.72 -20.34
N GLY A 18 10.16 -5.58 -19.15
CA GLY A 18 10.50 -6.34 -17.97
C GLY A 18 10.50 -7.85 -18.22
N GLU A 19 11.17 -8.56 -17.32
CA GLU A 19 11.25 -10.02 -17.35
C GLU A 19 9.88 -10.66 -17.60
N THR A 20 9.86 -11.68 -18.46
CA THR A 20 8.63 -12.39 -18.83
C THR A 20 7.93 -12.86 -17.56
N LEU A 21 6.70 -12.39 -17.34
CA LEU A 21 5.89 -12.81 -16.20
C LEU A 21 5.77 -14.35 -16.22
N PRO A 22 6.04 -15.03 -15.10
CA PRO A 22 5.92 -16.48 -15.03
C PRO A 22 4.48 -16.91 -15.32
N GLU A 23 4.32 -18.19 -15.70
CA GLU A 23 3.02 -18.77 -16.01
C GLU A 23 2.01 -18.51 -14.88
N ARG A 24 0.74 -18.27 -15.22
CA ARG A 24 -0.28 -17.83 -14.24
C ARG A 24 -0.42 -18.77 -13.05
N GLU A 25 -0.15 -20.05 -13.24
CA GLU A 25 -0.14 -21.08 -12.18
C GLU A 25 1.00 -20.86 -11.17
N GLN A 26 2.16 -20.42 -11.64
CA GLN A 26 3.31 -20.07 -10.80
C GLN A 26 3.10 -18.71 -10.12
N MET A 27 2.47 -17.75 -10.82
CA MET A 27 2.05 -16.47 -10.23
C MET A 27 0.98 -16.65 -9.15
N SER A 28 0.11 -17.65 -9.28
CA SER A 28 -0.92 -17.97 -8.28
C SER A 28 -0.35 -18.55 -6.98
N LEU A 29 0.84 -19.16 -7.02
CA LEU A 29 1.54 -19.63 -5.81
C LEU A 29 2.21 -18.48 -5.04
N VAL A 30 2.35 -17.31 -5.67
CA VAL A 30 2.88 -16.10 -5.02
C VAL A 30 1.74 -15.42 -4.25
N ASN A 31 1.50 -15.88 -3.03
CA ASN A 31 0.50 -15.31 -2.13
C ASN A 31 1.06 -14.03 -1.47
N ALA A 32 0.98 -12.89 -2.16
CA ALA A 32 1.55 -11.61 -1.70
C ALA A 32 0.48 -10.69 -1.09
N ASN A 33 0.03 -10.99 0.12
CA ASN A 33 -0.80 -10.07 0.89
C ASN A 33 0.08 -9.10 1.69
N LEU A 34 -0.15 -7.78 1.55
CA LEU A 34 0.53 -6.73 2.31
C LEU A 34 -0.48 -5.99 3.20
N ALA A 35 -0.36 -6.18 4.51
CA ALA A 35 -1.11 -5.40 5.49
C ALA A 35 -0.19 -4.35 6.13
N ALA A 36 -0.57 -3.07 6.03
CA ALA A 36 0.14 -1.95 6.64
C ALA A 36 -0.84 -1.12 7.47
N PRO A 37 -1.20 -1.59 8.68
CA PRO A 37 -2.22 -0.93 9.47
C PRO A 37 -1.62 0.30 10.19
N VAL A 38 -2.37 1.41 10.21
CA VAL A 38 -1.94 2.71 10.76
C VAL A 38 -2.95 3.19 11.78
N ASN A 39 -2.50 3.51 13.00
CA ASN A 39 -3.34 4.05 14.06
C ASN A 39 -2.66 5.21 14.81
N ALA A 40 -3.43 6.24 15.14
CA ALA A 40 -2.95 7.41 15.88
C ALA A 40 -4.07 7.97 16.77
N ALA A 41 -3.72 8.28 18.03
CA ALA A 41 -4.61 8.89 19.02
C ALA A 41 -3.96 10.15 19.59
N VAL A 42 -4.70 11.26 19.61
CA VAL A 42 -4.26 12.54 20.18
C VAL A 42 -5.37 13.08 21.08
N ALA A 43 -5.04 13.39 22.34
CA ALA A 43 -5.91 14.13 23.25
C ALA A 43 -5.17 15.34 23.81
N LEU A 44 -5.91 16.42 24.04
CA LEU A 44 -5.42 17.66 24.64
C LEU A 44 -6.47 18.19 25.61
N ASN A 45 -6.06 18.50 26.84
CA ASN A 45 -6.85 19.27 27.78
C ASN A 45 -6.36 20.71 27.81
N VAL A 46 -7.29 21.67 27.76
CA VAL A 46 -6.99 23.10 27.87
C VAL A 46 -7.75 23.67 29.07
N LEU A 47 -6.99 24.19 30.05
CA LEU A 47 -7.46 25.07 31.13
C LEU A 47 -8.58 24.55 32.05
N SER A 48 -8.66 23.23 32.31
CA SER A 48 -9.67 22.69 33.26
C SER A 48 -9.01 21.91 34.39
N ASP A 49 -9.30 22.33 35.63
CA ASP A 49 -9.06 21.52 36.82
C ASP A 49 -9.91 20.23 36.75
N ASP A 50 -9.40 19.13 37.31
CA ASP A 50 -10.01 17.78 37.31
C ASP A 50 -10.28 17.14 35.93
N SER A 51 -9.73 17.67 34.83
CA SER A 51 -9.96 17.12 33.49
C SER A 51 -9.00 15.98 33.12
N VAL A 52 -9.55 14.90 32.57
CA VAL A 52 -8.79 13.75 32.05
C VAL A 52 -8.86 13.72 30.53
N ALA A 53 -7.71 13.91 29.87
CA ALA A 53 -7.54 13.78 28.43
C ALA A 53 -7.16 12.34 28.16
N TYR A 54 -8.09 11.57 27.62
CA TYR A 54 -7.85 10.17 27.28
C TYR A 54 -8.04 9.98 25.78
N ALA A 55 -6.99 9.54 25.08
CA ALA A 55 -7.09 9.10 23.70
C ALA A 55 -6.61 7.65 23.62
N ASN A 56 -7.52 6.77 23.23
CA ASN A 56 -7.21 5.37 22.95
C ASN A 56 -7.12 5.17 21.43
N ALA A 57 -6.12 4.41 21.01
CA ALA A 57 -5.92 3.96 19.64
C ALA A 57 -5.71 2.44 19.68
N GLU A 58 -6.80 1.70 19.85
CA GLU A 58 -6.78 0.24 19.71
C GLU A 58 -6.78 -0.13 18.22
N GLN A 59 -5.86 -0.98 17.79
CA GLN A 59 -5.80 -1.46 16.42
C GLN A 59 -5.82 -2.99 16.41
N ASP A 60 -6.86 -3.55 15.83
CA ASP A 60 -7.02 -4.99 15.63
C ASP A 60 -6.85 -5.31 14.14
N ALA A 61 -6.08 -6.35 13.82
CA ALA A 61 -5.81 -6.74 12.44
C ALA A 61 -5.67 -8.26 12.33
N ASP A 62 -6.82 -8.95 12.27
CA ASP A 62 -6.88 -10.37 11.94
C ASP A 62 -6.56 -10.62 10.46
N ILE A 63 -5.53 -11.43 10.19
CA ILE A 63 -5.15 -11.84 8.83
C ILE A 63 -5.25 -13.35 8.70
N THR A 64 -6.23 -13.81 7.92
CA THR A 64 -6.38 -15.23 7.56
C THR A 64 -5.94 -15.42 6.12
N GLN A 65 -4.97 -16.31 5.87
CA GLN A 65 -4.48 -16.63 4.52
C GLN A 65 -4.62 -18.13 4.25
N SER A 66 -5.12 -18.47 3.06
CA SER A 66 -5.26 -19.83 2.55
C SER A 66 -4.67 -19.92 1.15
N ASN A 67 -4.27 -21.12 0.74
CA ASN A 67 -3.61 -21.41 -0.56
C ASN A 67 -4.61 -21.88 -1.60
#